data_AF-A0A2R6KXH0-F1
#
_entry.id   AF-A0A2R6KXH0-F1
#
_cell.length_a   1.000
_cell.length_b   1.000
_cell.length_c   1.000
_cell.angle_alpha   90.00
_cell.angle_beta   90.00
_cell.angle_gamma   90.00
#
_symmetry.space_group_name_H-M   'P 1'
#
loop_
_entity.id
_entity.type
_entity.pdbx_description
1 polymer ?
#
loop_
_entity_poly.entity_id
_entity_poly.type
_entity_poly.pdbx_seq_one_letter_code
_entity_poly.pdbx_strand_id
1 'polypeptide(L)'
;MPEIDPTEHEIAELGPKIKDIDDEQELEEMLALEKGGEGRAPVVTLIEDRLEKVGGEDEDVDPSEADLAGMTVADVANMIRDVEDVEVLRDILEREKAGKDRKGAKSQIEKKINNLEEDDGEETEVEYVPPEEKYPDLDHPTADKQYVEGTVDGEYRDMWVYCETQRGELIDVSREMLGKASELMDGYNDDYDADEDIVAVLIGDGVGDLTEECLAYGADRVVYHEDPRLGRFRHKPYTEIFCHMCRDWDVEWRDYHEPRYTVFPATNNGRDLSALVQGELDSGLASDCSGLYIEDADISNPAKTGTPGENKTFEKILHMKRPDFSGFEYSTILC
;
A
#
# COMPACT_ATOMS: atom_id res chain seq x y z
N MET A 1 -18.48 -14.71 -39.65
CA MET A 1 -17.00 -14.82 -39.77
C MET A 1 -16.50 -14.01 -38.61
N PRO A 2 -15.88 -14.66 -37.61
CA PRO A 2 -15.42 -13.98 -36.41
C PRO A 2 -14.38 -12.91 -36.78
N GLU A 3 -14.27 -11.85 -35.98
CA GLU A 3 -13.29 -10.78 -36.25
C GLU A 3 -11.86 -11.31 -36.07
N ILE A 4 -11.69 -12.34 -35.24
CA ILE A 4 -10.42 -13.02 -35.00
C ILE A 4 -10.52 -14.47 -35.47
N ASP A 5 -9.67 -14.86 -36.43
CA ASP A 5 -9.52 -16.26 -36.83
C ASP A 5 -8.51 -16.96 -35.91
N PRO A 6 -8.92 -17.92 -35.08
CA PRO A 6 -8.00 -18.62 -34.19
C PRO A 6 -6.94 -19.42 -34.93
N THR A 7 -7.21 -19.86 -36.16
CA THR A 7 -6.27 -20.68 -36.95
C THR A 7 -5.09 -19.88 -37.51
N GLU A 8 -5.21 -18.55 -37.57
CA GLU A 8 -4.16 -17.65 -38.07
C GLU A 8 -3.24 -17.11 -36.96
N HIS A 9 -3.48 -17.50 -35.70
CA HIS A 9 -2.74 -17.00 -34.54
C HIS A 9 -2.10 -18.12 -33.70
N GLU A 10 -0.95 -17.80 -33.10
CA GLU A 10 -0.32 -18.62 -32.07
C GLU A 10 -1.05 -18.45 -30.73
N ILE A 11 -1.04 -19.48 -29.89
CA ILE A 11 -1.77 -19.47 -28.61
C ILE A 11 -1.40 -18.30 -27.70
N ALA A 12 -0.13 -17.89 -27.71
CA ALA A 12 0.36 -16.76 -26.91
C ALA A 12 -0.24 -15.41 -27.35
N GLU A 13 -0.63 -15.29 -28.61
CA GLU A 13 -1.25 -14.09 -29.16
C GLU A 13 -2.78 -14.10 -29.04
N LEU A 14 -3.36 -15.30 -28.96
CA LEU A 14 -4.80 -15.52 -28.80
C LEU A 14 -5.30 -15.22 -27.39
N GLY A 15 -4.50 -15.53 -26.36
CA GLY A 15 -4.87 -15.32 -24.95
C GLY A 15 -5.40 -13.91 -24.65
N PRO A 16 -4.64 -12.84 -24.95
CA PRO A 16 -5.09 -11.47 -24.73
C PRO A 16 -6.28 -11.09 -25.62
N LYS A 17 -6.32 -11.55 -26.87
CA LYS A 17 -7.36 -11.17 -27.84
C LYS A 17 -8.73 -11.79 -27.52
N ILE A 18 -8.76 -13.03 -27.06
CA ILE A 18 -9.99 -13.73 -26.67
C ILE A 18 -10.57 -13.17 -25.36
N LYS A 19 -9.71 -12.62 -24.49
CA LYS A 19 -10.11 -12.06 -23.20
C LYS A 19 -11.10 -10.89 -23.35
N ASP A 20 -11.03 -10.14 -24.44
CA ASP A 20 -11.84 -8.94 -24.67
C ASP A 20 -13.09 -9.22 -25.52
N ILE A 21 -13.33 -10.48 -25.92
CA ILE A 21 -14.52 -10.88 -26.67
C ILE A 21 -15.62 -11.27 -25.68
N ASP A 22 -16.72 -10.53 -25.68
CA ASP A 22 -17.93 -10.78 -24.87
C ASP A 22 -19.11 -11.28 -25.73
N ASP A 23 -18.93 -11.51 -27.02
CA ASP A 23 -19.95 -12.05 -27.92
C ASP A 23 -19.86 -13.59 -27.96
N GLU A 24 -20.89 -14.25 -27.41
CA GLU A 24 -21.00 -15.71 -27.37
C GLU A 24 -21.02 -16.34 -28.77
N GLN A 25 -21.73 -15.71 -29.71
CA GLN A 25 -21.87 -16.21 -31.07
C GLN A 25 -20.52 -16.13 -31.82
N GLU A 26 -19.72 -15.10 -31.54
CA GLU A 26 -18.36 -14.98 -32.06
C GLU A 26 -17.44 -16.10 -31.52
N LEU A 27 -17.49 -16.37 -30.22
CA LEU A 27 -16.70 -17.43 -29.59
C LEU A 27 -17.09 -18.84 -30.08
N GLU A 28 -18.39 -19.10 -30.33
CA GLU A 28 -18.85 -20.34 -30.95
C GLU A 28 -18.34 -20.50 -32.40
N GLU A 29 -18.35 -19.42 -33.19
CA GLU A 29 -17.80 -19.42 -34.55
C GLU A 29 -16.28 -19.68 -34.55
N MET A 30 -15.54 -19.07 -33.62
CA MET A 30 -14.11 -19.32 -33.42
C MET A 30 -13.83 -20.78 -33.04
N LEU A 31 -14.61 -21.33 -32.11
CA LEU A 31 -14.49 -22.72 -31.68
C LEU A 31 -14.76 -23.69 -32.83
N ALA A 32 -15.74 -23.39 -33.68
CA ALA A 32 -16.05 -24.17 -34.86
C ALA A 32 -14.94 -24.13 -35.92
N LEU A 33 -14.30 -22.97 -36.12
CA LEU A 33 -13.15 -22.83 -37.02
C LEU A 33 -11.94 -23.62 -36.54
N GLU A 34 -11.58 -23.52 -35.25
CA GLU A 34 -10.44 -24.25 -34.70
C GLU A 34 -10.69 -25.77 -34.71
N LYS A 35 -11.90 -26.23 -34.35
CA LYS A 35 -12.29 -27.66 -34.41
C LYS A 35 -12.39 -28.18 -35.85
N GLY A 36 -12.70 -27.30 -36.81
CA GLY A 36 -12.71 -27.62 -38.24
C GLY A 36 -11.31 -27.65 -38.89
N GLY A 37 -10.33 -27.00 -38.27
CA GLY A 37 -8.94 -26.89 -38.72
C GLY A 37 -7.99 -27.88 -38.04
N GLU A 38 -6.89 -27.36 -37.48
CA GLU A 38 -5.85 -28.18 -36.82
C GLU A 38 -6.30 -28.76 -35.47
N GLY A 39 -7.35 -28.20 -34.84
CA GLY A 39 -7.92 -28.72 -33.60
C GLY A 39 -6.94 -28.69 -32.44
N ARG A 40 -6.20 -27.59 -32.26
CA ARG A 40 -5.17 -27.48 -31.23
C ARG A 40 -5.85 -27.48 -29.85
N ALA A 41 -5.68 -28.56 -29.10
CA ALA A 41 -6.33 -28.76 -27.81
C ALA A 41 -6.16 -27.57 -26.83
N PRO A 42 -4.99 -26.92 -26.72
CA PRO A 42 -4.83 -25.76 -25.85
C PRO A 42 -5.66 -24.53 -26.28
N VAL A 43 -5.87 -24.34 -27.58
CA VAL A 43 -6.69 -23.22 -28.13
C VAL A 43 -8.17 -23.52 -27.95
N VAL A 44 -8.58 -24.78 -28.15
CA VAL A 44 -9.95 -25.24 -27.91
C VAL A 44 -10.34 -25.01 -26.44
N THR A 45 -9.50 -25.43 -25.49
CA THR A 45 -9.76 -25.19 -24.06
C THR A 45 -9.83 -23.71 -23.72
N LEU A 46 -8.94 -22.88 -24.29
CA LEU A 46 -8.94 -21.44 -24.06
C LEU A 46 -10.25 -20.76 -24.52
N ILE A 47 -10.79 -21.18 -25.68
CA ILE A 47 -12.05 -20.65 -26.20
C ILE A 47 -13.24 -21.20 -25.38
N GLU A 48 -13.22 -22.48 -25.01
CA GLU A 48 -14.26 -23.09 -24.16
C GLU A 48 -14.34 -22.44 -22.77
N ASP A 49 -13.20 -22.17 -22.13
CA ASP A 49 -13.13 -21.48 -20.83
C ASP A 49 -13.66 -20.03 -20.90
N ARG A 50 -13.48 -19.35 -22.04
CA ARG A 50 -14.05 -18.01 -22.26
C ARG A 50 -15.54 -18.09 -22.54
N LEU A 51 -15.99 -19.06 -23.35
CA LEU A 51 -17.40 -19.32 -23.62
C LEU A 51 -18.15 -19.63 -22.32
N GLU A 52 -17.57 -20.39 -21.39
CA GLU A 52 -18.16 -20.65 -20.07
C GLU A 52 -18.30 -19.37 -19.22
N LYS A 53 -17.38 -18.40 -19.38
CA LYS A 53 -17.45 -17.11 -18.69
C LYS A 53 -18.43 -16.11 -19.32
N VAL A 54 -18.69 -16.24 -20.63
CA VAL A 54 -19.55 -15.32 -21.39
C VAL A 54 -20.98 -15.86 -21.50
N GLY A 55 -21.12 -17.17 -21.72
CA GLY A 55 -22.38 -17.93 -21.74
C GLY A 55 -22.77 -18.50 -20.37
N GLY A 56 -21.99 -18.22 -19.32
CA GLY A 56 -22.49 -18.28 -17.96
C GLY A 56 -23.56 -17.23 -17.83
N GLU A 57 -24.81 -17.62 -18.10
CA GLU A 57 -25.98 -16.84 -17.71
C GLU A 57 -25.79 -16.53 -16.21
N ASP A 58 -25.58 -15.25 -15.89
CA ASP A 58 -26.01 -14.67 -14.63
C ASP A 58 -27.55 -14.83 -14.60
N GLU A 59 -28.06 -16.05 -14.50
CA GLU A 59 -29.35 -16.25 -13.88
C GLU A 59 -29.14 -15.72 -12.46
N ASP A 60 -29.81 -14.61 -12.13
CA ASP A 60 -30.07 -14.19 -10.76
C ASP A 60 -30.80 -15.36 -10.06
N VAL A 61 -30.07 -16.40 -9.68
CA VAL A 61 -30.60 -17.55 -8.97
C VAL A 61 -30.94 -17.01 -7.60
N ASP A 62 -32.24 -16.89 -7.33
CA ASP A 62 -32.73 -16.49 -6.02
C ASP A 62 -32.07 -17.37 -4.95
N PRO A 63 -31.20 -16.80 -4.09
CA PRO A 63 -30.46 -17.58 -3.11
C PRO A 63 -31.39 -18.32 -2.14
N SER A 64 -32.63 -17.86 -1.97
CA SER A 64 -33.64 -18.51 -1.16
C SER A 64 -34.21 -19.80 -1.78
N GLU A 65 -34.20 -19.94 -3.11
CA GLU A 65 -34.77 -21.09 -3.83
C GLU A 65 -33.72 -21.96 -4.55
N ALA A 66 -32.45 -21.55 -4.54
CA ALA A 66 -31.35 -22.20 -5.25
C ALA A 66 -31.18 -23.70 -4.92
N ASP A 67 -31.00 -24.53 -5.96
CA ASP A 67 -30.61 -25.94 -5.83
C ASP A 67 -29.08 -26.11 -5.72
N LEU A 68 -28.62 -26.24 -4.48
CA LEU A 68 -27.21 -26.43 -4.14
C LEU A 68 -26.63 -27.75 -4.67
N ALA A 69 -27.46 -28.73 -5.05
CA ALA A 69 -27.00 -30.03 -5.53
C ALA A 69 -26.44 -29.96 -6.96
N GLY A 70 -26.82 -28.98 -7.77
CA GLY A 70 -26.25 -28.75 -9.11
C GLY A 70 -24.94 -27.97 -9.08
N MET A 71 -24.76 -27.12 -8.07
CA MET A 71 -23.69 -26.13 -8.01
C MET A 71 -22.33 -26.71 -7.61
N THR A 72 -21.25 -26.06 -8.04
CA THR A 72 -19.88 -26.21 -7.51
C THR A 72 -19.69 -25.38 -6.23
N VAL A 73 -18.51 -25.46 -5.61
CA VAL A 73 -18.19 -24.59 -4.45
C VAL A 73 -18.00 -23.14 -4.87
N ALA A 74 -17.54 -22.90 -6.11
CA ALA A 74 -17.36 -21.55 -6.64
C ALA A 74 -18.72 -20.91 -6.93
N ASP A 75 -19.65 -21.65 -7.52
CA ASP A 75 -20.99 -21.13 -7.83
C ASP A 75 -21.74 -20.74 -6.55
N VAL A 76 -21.62 -21.56 -5.49
CA VAL A 76 -22.17 -21.21 -4.17
C VAL A 76 -21.51 -19.96 -3.61
N ALA A 77 -20.19 -19.78 -3.79
CA ALA A 77 -19.48 -18.59 -3.31
C ALA A 77 -19.89 -17.32 -4.07
N ASN A 78 -20.12 -17.43 -5.37
CA ASN A 78 -20.61 -16.33 -6.19
C ASN A 78 -22.06 -15.98 -5.82
N MET A 79 -22.92 -16.98 -5.68
CA MET A 79 -24.34 -16.80 -5.33
C MET A 79 -24.53 -16.11 -3.97
N ILE A 80 -23.70 -16.42 -2.96
CA ILE A 80 -23.82 -15.81 -1.62
C ILE A 80 -23.09 -14.46 -1.49
N ARG A 81 -22.37 -14.02 -2.54
CA ARG A 81 -21.50 -12.84 -2.48
C ARG A 81 -22.29 -11.58 -2.12
N ASP A 82 -23.43 -11.41 -2.76
CA ASP A 82 -24.27 -10.21 -2.67
C ASP A 82 -25.49 -10.41 -1.77
N VAL A 83 -25.55 -11.51 -1.01
CA VAL A 83 -26.61 -11.76 -0.03
C VAL A 83 -26.29 -11.02 1.27
N GLU A 84 -27.15 -10.09 1.65
CA GLU A 84 -27.05 -9.30 2.88
C GLU A 84 -27.97 -9.82 4.00
N ASP A 85 -28.95 -10.67 3.67
CA ASP A 85 -29.87 -11.25 4.65
C ASP A 85 -29.25 -12.48 5.35
N VAL A 86 -28.97 -12.31 6.65
CA VAL A 86 -28.40 -13.36 7.50
C VAL A 86 -29.32 -14.57 7.63
N GLU A 87 -30.64 -14.39 7.62
CA GLU A 87 -31.59 -15.51 7.69
C GLU A 87 -31.53 -16.37 6.43
N VAL A 88 -31.39 -15.73 5.26
CA VAL A 88 -31.21 -16.42 3.97
C VAL A 88 -29.90 -17.23 3.97
N LEU A 89 -28.79 -16.64 4.43
CA LEU A 89 -27.51 -17.34 4.51
C LEU A 89 -27.54 -18.54 5.47
N ARG A 90 -28.23 -18.41 6.61
CA ARG A 90 -28.41 -19.51 7.58
C ARG A 90 -29.24 -20.64 6.97
N ASP A 91 -30.29 -20.33 6.21
CA ASP A 91 -31.08 -21.32 5.50
C ASP A 91 -30.27 -22.04 4.40
N ILE A 92 -29.46 -21.32 3.63
CA ILE A 92 -28.52 -21.91 2.65
C ILE A 92 -27.52 -22.85 3.36
N LEU A 93 -27.01 -22.44 4.53
CA LEU A 93 -26.09 -23.27 5.33
C LEU A 93 -26.76 -24.57 5.81
N GLU A 94 -28.03 -24.51 6.22
CA GLU A 94 -28.80 -25.70 6.60
C GLU A 94 -29.05 -26.61 5.40
N ARG A 95 -29.42 -26.06 4.24
CA ARG A 95 -29.59 -26.80 2.99
C ARG A 95 -28.30 -27.49 2.55
N GLU A 96 -27.16 -26.83 2.66
CA GLU A 96 -25.85 -27.43 2.32
C GLU A 96 -25.47 -28.55 3.30
N LYS A 97 -25.74 -28.37 4.62
CA LYS A 97 -25.52 -29.39 5.66
C LYS A 97 -26.42 -30.62 5.46
N ALA A 98 -27.65 -30.43 4.99
CA ALA A 98 -28.59 -31.52 4.69
C ALA A 98 -28.30 -32.21 3.36
N GLY A 99 -27.68 -31.50 2.42
CA GLY A 99 -27.35 -31.97 1.06
C GLY A 99 -25.97 -32.62 0.96
N LYS A 100 -25.07 -32.00 0.19
CA LYS A 100 -23.73 -32.55 -0.12
C LYS A 100 -22.71 -32.40 1.02
N ASP A 101 -23.03 -31.60 2.04
CA ASP A 101 -22.20 -31.35 3.23
C ASP A 101 -20.75 -30.93 2.92
N ARG A 102 -20.55 -30.11 1.88
CA ARG A 102 -19.21 -29.73 1.42
C ARG A 102 -18.56 -28.76 2.40
N LYS A 103 -17.39 -29.13 2.92
CA LYS A 103 -16.61 -28.28 3.85
C LYS A 103 -16.29 -26.90 3.27
N GLY A 104 -15.96 -26.84 1.97
CA GLY A 104 -15.63 -25.58 1.28
C GLY A 104 -16.81 -24.62 1.26
N ALA A 105 -17.99 -25.09 0.82
CA ALA A 105 -19.20 -24.27 0.74
C ALA A 105 -19.64 -23.79 2.13
N LYS A 106 -19.69 -24.69 3.13
CA LYS A 106 -20.03 -24.33 4.52
C LYS A 106 -19.13 -23.24 5.08
N SER A 107 -17.81 -23.35 4.88
CA SER A 107 -16.86 -22.36 5.37
C SER A 107 -17.04 -20.98 4.73
N GLN A 108 -17.46 -20.91 3.46
CA GLN A 108 -17.71 -19.63 2.79
C GLN A 108 -19.00 -18.98 3.32
N ILE A 109 -20.06 -19.78 3.50
CA ILE A 109 -21.34 -19.31 4.04
C ILE A 109 -21.18 -18.85 5.50
N GLU A 110 -20.50 -19.64 6.35
CA GLU A 110 -20.24 -19.28 7.75
C GLU A 110 -19.41 -18.00 7.89
N LYS A 111 -18.42 -17.78 7.00
CA LYS A 111 -17.65 -16.53 6.97
C LYS A 111 -18.52 -15.33 6.62
N LYS A 112 -19.39 -15.44 5.61
CA LYS A 112 -20.30 -14.34 5.20
C LYS A 112 -21.28 -14.00 6.32
N ILE A 113 -21.86 -15.01 6.99
CA ILE A 113 -22.73 -14.82 8.16
C ILE A 113 -21.99 -14.05 9.26
N ASN A 114 -20.80 -14.49 9.64
CA ASN A 114 -20.03 -13.83 10.69
C ASN A 114 -19.71 -12.37 10.33
N ASN A 115 -19.33 -12.10 9.08
CA ASN A 115 -19.04 -10.74 8.65
C ASN A 115 -20.29 -9.83 8.79
N LEU A 116 -21.47 -10.29 8.39
CA LEU A 116 -22.71 -9.50 8.48
C LEU A 116 -23.22 -9.36 9.93
N GLU A 117 -23.04 -10.38 10.77
CA GLU A 117 -23.41 -10.31 12.19
C GLU A 117 -22.44 -9.43 13.01
N GLU A 118 -21.19 -9.28 12.56
CA GLU A 118 -20.24 -8.32 13.13
C GLU A 118 -20.50 -6.88 12.66
N ASP A 119 -21.18 -6.69 11.53
CA ASP A 119 -21.57 -5.40 10.92
C ASP A 119 -22.88 -4.81 11.48
N ASP A 120 -23.66 -5.61 12.22
CA ASP A 120 -24.91 -5.18 12.90
C ASP A 120 -24.65 -4.31 14.15
N GLY A 121 -23.37 -4.01 14.43
CA GLY A 121 -22.96 -2.94 15.34
C GLY A 121 -22.83 -1.64 14.56
N GLU A 122 -23.66 -0.64 14.88
CA GLU A 122 -23.66 0.71 14.30
C GLU A 122 -22.28 1.14 13.77
N GLU A 123 -22.22 1.44 12.46
CA GLU A 123 -21.11 2.16 11.80
C GLU A 123 -20.68 3.33 12.69
N THR A 124 -19.66 3.10 13.50
CA THR A 124 -19.04 4.15 14.28
C THR A 124 -17.79 4.49 13.52
N GLU A 125 -17.83 5.61 12.79
CA GLU A 125 -16.60 6.32 12.46
C GLU A 125 -15.72 6.29 13.69
N VAL A 126 -14.51 5.73 13.58
CA VAL A 126 -13.60 5.64 14.70
C VAL A 126 -13.12 7.06 14.99
N GLU A 127 -13.90 7.79 15.78
CA GLU A 127 -13.56 9.14 16.23
C GLU A 127 -12.28 9.04 17.06
N TYR A 128 -11.25 9.78 16.65
CA TYR A 128 -10.01 9.86 17.42
C TYR A 128 -10.31 10.54 18.75
N VAL A 129 -10.37 9.74 19.82
CA VAL A 129 -10.46 10.23 21.19
C VAL A 129 -9.05 10.26 21.78
N PRO A 130 -8.54 11.43 22.20
CA PRO A 130 -7.23 11.55 22.85
C PRO A 130 -7.08 10.55 24.00
N PRO A 131 -5.90 9.97 24.23
CA PRO A 131 -5.68 8.97 25.29
C PRO A 131 -6.14 9.42 26.69
N GLU A 132 -6.04 10.72 26.99
CA GLU A 132 -6.46 11.32 28.27
C GLU A 132 -7.97 11.25 28.48
N GLU A 133 -8.74 11.43 27.40
CA GLU A 133 -10.21 11.35 27.41
C GLU A 133 -10.66 9.89 27.38
N LYS A 134 -9.95 9.04 26.64
CA LYS A 134 -10.26 7.61 26.52
C LYS A 134 -9.99 6.85 27.82
N TYR A 135 -9.01 7.28 28.61
CA TYR A 135 -8.58 6.61 29.84
C TYR A 135 -8.36 7.58 31.01
N PRO A 136 -9.41 8.22 31.53
CA PRO A 136 -9.30 9.30 32.53
C PRO A 136 -8.81 8.83 33.91
N ASP A 137 -8.93 7.53 34.20
CA ASP A 137 -8.59 6.94 35.50
C ASP A 137 -7.15 6.37 35.57
N LEU A 138 -6.37 6.46 34.48
CA LEU A 138 -4.97 6.06 34.51
C LEU A 138 -4.14 7.17 35.19
N ASP A 139 -3.74 6.95 36.44
CA ASP A 139 -2.85 7.85 37.20
C ASP A 139 -1.49 8.06 36.48
N HIS A 140 -1.12 7.06 35.69
CA HIS A 140 -0.05 7.08 34.71
C HIS A 140 -0.65 6.38 33.49
N PRO A 141 -1.22 7.09 32.49
CA PRO A 141 -1.17 6.51 31.16
C PRO A 141 0.30 6.09 30.98
N THR A 142 0.56 4.95 30.36
CA THR A 142 1.91 4.57 29.98
C THR A 142 2.64 5.84 29.56
N ALA A 143 3.92 6.00 29.90
CA ALA A 143 4.70 7.12 29.36
C ALA A 143 4.86 7.00 27.82
N ASP A 144 3.82 6.52 27.11
CA ASP A 144 3.34 6.94 25.82
C ASP A 144 3.63 8.42 25.70
N LYS A 145 4.73 8.67 24.98
CA LYS A 145 5.11 9.91 24.33
C LYS A 145 4.33 11.10 24.90
N GLN A 146 4.78 11.60 26.06
CA GLN A 146 4.36 12.92 26.51
C GLN A 146 4.66 13.87 25.35
N TYR A 147 3.62 14.25 24.63
CA TYR A 147 3.63 15.19 23.50
C TYR A 147 4.29 14.68 22.20
N VAL A 148 3.77 13.62 21.61
CA VAL A 148 3.71 13.61 20.14
C VAL A 148 2.26 13.82 19.72
N GLU A 149 1.91 15.09 19.56
CA GLU A 149 0.73 15.48 18.78
C GLU A 149 1.11 15.20 17.32
N GLY A 150 0.78 14.00 16.82
CA GLY A 150 0.72 13.82 15.38
C GLY A 150 -0.23 14.88 14.83
N THR A 151 0.14 15.48 13.70
CA THR A 151 -0.67 16.56 13.13
C THR A 151 -1.98 15.96 12.60
N VAL A 152 -3.03 15.96 13.43
CA VAL A 152 -4.37 15.54 13.01
C VAL A 152 -4.80 16.49 11.89
N ASP A 153 -5.12 15.93 10.72
CA ASP A 153 -5.39 16.69 9.48
C ASP A 153 -4.23 17.59 9.03
N GLY A 154 -2.99 17.25 9.38
CA GLY A 154 -1.81 17.95 8.92
C GLY A 154 -1.56 17.78 7.42
N GLU A 155 -1.17 18.87 6.78
CA GLU A 155 -0.58 18.84 5.45
C GLU A 155 0.88 18.38 5.51
N TYR A 156 1.17 17.27 4.84
CA TYR A 156 2.50 16.70 4.68
C TYR A 156 2.98 16.86 3.24
N ARG A 157 4.18 17.39 3.03
CA ARG A 157 4.78 17.58 1.70
C ARG A 157 6.29 17.40 1.75
N ASP A 158 6.91 17.27 0.59
CA ASP A 158 8.34 17.21 0.35
C ASP A 158 9.03 15.93 0.86
N MET A 159 10.17 15.63 0.24
CA MET A 159 11.10 14.61 0.71
C MET A 159 12.33 15.26 1.35
N TRP A 160 12.55 14.96 2.61
CA TRP A 160 13.70 15.47 3.36
C TRP A 160 14.83 14.45 3.42
N VAL A 161 16.03 14.88 3.05
CA VAL A 161 17.22 14.03 3.02
C VAL A 161 18.22 14.54 4.05
N TYR A 162 18.49 13.76 5.11
CA TYR A 162 19.57 14.10 6.03
C TYR A 162 20.93 13.87 5.36
N CYS A 163 21.67 14.95 5.14
CA CYS A 163 22.99 14.91 4.54
C CYS A 163 24.05 14.81 5.64
N GLU A 164 24.54 13.60 5.88
CA GLU A 164 25.60 13.36 6.86
C GLU A 164 26.95 13.90 6.35
N THR A 165 27.68 14.53 7.27
CA THR A 165 29.02 15.06 7.00
C THR A 165 30.07 14.32 7.80
N GLN A 166 31.25 14.18 7.22
CA GLN A 166 32.43 13.67 7.91
C GLN A 166 33.63 14.51 7.54
N ARG A 167 34.30 15.08 8.55
CA ARG A 167 35.50 15.93 8.37
C ARG A 167 35.28 17.14 7.46
N GLY A 168 34.08 17.72 7.49
CA GLY A 168 33.72 18.91 6.70
C GLY A 168 33.33 18.62 5.27
N GLU A 169 33.13 17.34 4.89
CA GLU A 169 32.71 16.93 3.56
C GLU A 169 31.43 16.10 3.65
N LEU A 170 30.58 16.15 2.61
CA LEU A 170 29.49 15.19 2.45
C LEU A 170 30.06 13.78 2.29
N ILE A 171 29.45 12.82 3.00
CA ILE A 171 29.77 11.41 2.75
C ILE A 171 29.10 10.95 1.45
N ASP A 172 29.68 9.94 0.80
CA ASP A 172 29.20 9.45 -0.50
C ASP A 172 27.72 9.03 -0.46
N VAL A 173 27.30 8.35 0.61
CA VAL A 173 25.90 7.92 0.78
C VAL A 173 24.92 9.10 0.79
N SER A 174 25.32 10.27 1.30
CA SER A 174 24.45 11.46 1.26
C SER A 174 24.27 11.98 -0.16
N ARG A 175 25.31 11.91 -1.00
CA ARG A 175 25.23 12.27 -2.42
C ARG A 175 24.38 11.27 -3.21
N GLU A 176 24.58 9.99 -2.97
CA GLU A 176 23.78 8.90 -3.57
C GLU A 176 22.29 9.05 -3.22
N MET A 177 21.99 9.38 -1.97
CA MET A 177 20.62 9.56 -1.50
C MET A 177 19.94 10.80 -2.09
N LEU A 178 20.64 11.92 -2.26
CA LEU A 178 20.09 13.08 -2.96
C LEU A 178 19.73 12.73 -4.41
N GLY A 179 20.62 12.02 -5.11
CA GLY A 179 20.32 11.54 -6.46
C GLY A 179 19.13 10.58 -6.50
N LYS A 180 19.01 9.68 -5.52
CA LYS A 180 17.86 8.77 -5.46
C LYS A 180 16.56 9.49 -5.07
N ALA A 181 16.62 10.50 -4.21
CA ALA A 181 15.47 11.33 -3.85
C ALA A 181 14.96 12.09 -5.07
N SER A 182 15.86 12.62 -5.91
CA SER A 182 15.50 13.22 -7.20
C SER A 182 14.76 12.26 -8.11
N GLU A 183 15.27 11.05 -8.32
CA GLU A 183 14.55 10.04 -9.13
C GLU A 183 13.15 9.71 -8.56
N LEU A 184 13.02 9.63 -7.23
CA LEU A 184 11.75 9.33 -6.57
C LEU A 184 10.74 10.47 -6.68
N MET A 185 11.18 11.70 -6.41
CA MET A 185 10.30 12.87 -6.41
C MET A 185 9.94 13.33 -7.81
N ASP A 186 10.81 13.12 -8.81
CA ASP A 186 10.45 13.30 -10.22
C ASP A 186 9.29 12.37 -10.60
N GLY A 187 9.40 11.08 -10.29
CA GLY A 187 8.33 10.11 -10.53
C GLY A 187 7.05 10.43 -9.75
N TYR A 188 7.18 10.80 -8.47
CA TYR A 188 6.03 11.21 -7.65
C TYR A 188 5.31 12.44 -8.22
N ASN A 189 6.05 13.48 -8.59
CA ASN A 189 5.46 14.71 -9.13
C ASN A 189 4.77 14.44 -10.48
N ASP A 190 5.36 13.58 -11.32
CA ASP A 190 4.76 13.16 -12.59
C ASP A 190 3.50 12.29 -12.39
N ASP A 191 3.54 11.28 -11.52
CA ASP A 191 2.46 10.32 -11.31
C ASP A 191 1.25 10.94 -10.60
N TYR A 192 1.49 11.92 -9.72
CA TYR A 192 0.46 12.53 -8.87
C TYR A 192 0.11 13.98 -9.22
N ASP A 193 0.59 14.52 -10.35
CA ASP A 193 0.44 15.93 -10.76
C ASP A 193 0.73 16.89 -9.60
N ALA A 194 1.88 16.67 -8.95
CA ALA A 194 2.30 17.36 -7.74
C ALA A 194 3.55 18.23 -7.98
N ASP A 195 3.83 19.12 -7.03
CA ASP A 195 5.01 19.98 -7.01
C ASP A 195 5.57 19.97 -5.58
N GLU A 196 6.26 18.87 -5.26
CA GLU A 196 6.93 18.67 -3.97
C GLU A 196 8.46 18.69 -4.14
N ASP A 197 9.13 19.39 -3.23
CA ASP A 197 10.57 19.67 -3.26
C ASP A 197 11.39 18.55 -2.60
N ILE A 198 12.66 18.45 -2.98
CA ILE A 198 13.68 17.70 -2.24
C ILE A 198 14.44 18.66 -1.33
N VAL A 199 14.28 18.47 -0.02
CA VAL A 199 14.90 19.30 1.01
C VAL A 199 16.12 18.59 1.60
N ALA A 200 17.32 19.06 1.25
CA ALA A 200 18.55 18.62 1.90
C ALA A 200 18.68 19.24 3.30
N VAL A 201 18.92 18.40 4.31
CA VAL A 201 19.06 18.83 5.71
C VAL A 201 20.49 18.64 6.20
N LEU A 202 21.14 19.73 6.61
CA LEU A 202 22.51 19.73 7.12
C LEU A 202 22.57 20.18 8.58
N ILE A 203 23.24 19.41 9.43
CA ILE A 203 23.46 19.77 10.85
C ILE A 203 24.94 19.55 11.19
N GLY A 204 25.63 20.60 11.63
CA GLY A 204 27.04 20.48 11.97
C GLY A 204 27.78 21.80 12.17
N ASP A 205 29.11 21.74 12.06
CA ASP A 205 30.02 22.89 12.09
C ASP A 205 30.57 23.12 10.68
N GLY A 206 30.46 24.34 10.16
CA GLY A 206 30.87 24.69 8.79
C GLY A 206 30.08 24.00 7.68
N VAL A 207 28.84 23.59 7.94
CA VAL A 207 28.01 22.87 6.95
C VAL A 207 27.39 23.79 5.91
N GLY A 208 27.32 25.10 6.16
CA GLY A 208 26.82 26.06 5.17
C GLY A 208 27.61 26.05 3.85
N ASP A 209 28.91 25.70 3.91
CA ASP A 209 29.80 25.59 2.75
C ASP A 209 29.42 24.42 1.81
N LEU A 210 28.59 23.48 2.26
CA LEU A 210 28.16 22.29 1.51
C LEU A 210 26.82 22.49 0.79
N THR A 211 26.17 23.64 0.95
CA THR A 211 24.83 23.92 0.41
C THR A 211 24.78 23.83 -1.13
N GLU A 212 25.71 24.49 -1.81
CA GLU A 212 25.82 24.44 -3.28
C GLU A 212 26.08 23.00 -3.79
N GLU A 213 26.80 22.18 -3.01
CA GLU A 213 27.02 20.78 -3.35
C GLU A 213 25.71 19.98 -3.25
N CYS A 214 24.93 20.16 -2.19
CA CYS A 214 23.61 19.52 -2.06
C CYS A 214 22.68 19.86 -3.22
N LEU A 215 22.61 21.14 -3.63
CA LEU A 215 21.82 21.58 -4.79
C LEU A 215 22.29 20.89 -6.08
N ALA A 216 23.61 20.81 -6.29
CA ALA A 216 24.17 20.16 -7.47
C ALA A 216 23.88 18.64 -7.55
N TYR A 217 23.59 17.99 -6.42
CA TYR A 217 23.23 16.57 -6.34
C TYR A 217 21.72 16.30 -6.36
N GLY A 218 20.89 17.32 -6.60
CA GLY A 218 19.45 17.15 -6.83
C GLY A 218 18.54 17.62 -5.70
N ALA A 219 19.04 18.39 -4.72
CA ALA A 219 18.16 19.11 -3.81
C ALA A 219 17.60 20.37 -4.46
N ASP A 220 16.31 20.64 -4.27
CA ASP A 220 15.68 21.92 -4.66
C ASP A 220 15.93 22.99 -3.60
N ARG A 221 16.04 22.55 -2.34
CA ARG A 221 16.26 23.41 -1.18
C ARG A 221 17.26 22.80 -0.22
N VAL A 222 18.03 23.66 0.45
CA VAL A 222 18.90 23.26 1.56
C VAL A 222 18.51 24.00 2.83
N VAL A 223 18.21 23.23 3.88
CA VAL A 223 17.94 23.73 5.23
C VAL A 223 19.09 23.27 6.12
N TYR A 224 19.71 24.21 6.82
CA TYR A 224 20.86 23.85 7.66
C TYR A 224 20.85 24.54 9.01
N HIS A 225 21.45 23.87 10.00
CA HIS A 225 21.77 24.46 11.30
C HIS A 225 23.25 24.28 11.58
N GLU A 226 23.94 25.41 11.70
CA GLU A 226 25.37 25.46 11.94
C GLU A 226 25.67 25.96 13.35
N ASP A 227 26.48 25.20 14.09
CA ASP A 227 26.99 25.62 15.40
C ASP A 227 28.35 24.94 15.68
N PRO A 228 29.38 25.66 16.17
CA PRO A 228 30.68 25.08 16.49
C PRO A 228 30.65 23.94 17.53
N ARG A 229 29.59 23.84 18.34
CA ARG A 229 29.36 22.74 19.29
C ARG A 229 28.96 21.43 18.61
N LEU A 230 28.63 21.47 17.32
CA LEU A 230 28.21 20.36 16.47
C LEU A 230 29.35 19.84 15.58
N GLY A 231 30.62 20.15 15.89
CA GLY A 231 31.77 19.57 15.18
C GLY A 231 31.92 18.05 15.32
N ARG A 232 31.05 17.39 16.10
CA ARG A 232 30.90 15.93 16.17
C ARG A 232 29.42 15.58 16.33
N PHE A 233 29.03 14.44 15.78
CA PHE A 233 27.71 13.88 15.97
C PHE A 233 27.38 13.68 17.46
N ARG A 234 26.17 14.08 17.86
CA ARG A 234 25.64 13.92 19.22
C ARG A 234 24.17 13.59 19.13
N HIS A 235 23.78 12.42 19.62
CA HIS A 235 22.39 11.91 19.59
C HIS A 235 21.36 12.99 19.93
N LYS A 236 21.38 13.52 21.16
CA LYS A 236 20.36 14.45 21.65
C LYS A 236 20.28 15.76 20.85
N PRO A 237 21.36 16.56 20.70
CA PRO A 237 21.31 17.80 19.93
C PRO A 237 20.87 17.60 18.47
N TYR A 238 21.40 16.58 17.78
CA TYR A 238 21.04 16.34 16.39
C TYR A 238 19.57 15.95 16.25
N THR A 239 19.06 15.12 17.16
CA THR A 239 17.64 14.73 17.18
C THR A 239 16.74 15.93 17.43
N GLU A 240 17.02 16.72 18.48
CA GLU A 240 16.21 17.90 18.82
C GLU A 240 16.21 18.93 17.68
N ILE A 241 17.35 19.16 17.04
CA ILE A 241 17.46 20.08 15.91
C ILE A 241 16.68 19.56 14.70
N PHE A 242 16.88 18.30 14.31
CA PHE A 242 16.18 17.74 13.15
C PHE A 242 14.66 17.74 13.35
N CYS A 243 14.19 17.29 14.53
CA CYS A 243 12.75 17.28 14.85
C CYS A 243 12.18 18.70 14.89
N HIS A 244 12.92 19.67 15.44
CA HIS A 244 12.49 21.07 15.41
C HIS A 244 12.38 21.60 13.97
N MET A 245 13.30 21.22 13.07
CA MET A 245 13.17 21.58 11.67
C MET A 245 11.91 20.98 11.06
N CYS A 246 11.62 19.70 11.32
CA CYS A 246 10.46 19.01 10.75
C CYS A 246 9.11 19.54 11.21
N ARG A 247 8.94 19.80 12.51
CA ARG A 247 7.64 20.20 13.12
C ARG A 247 7.13 21.52 12.58
N ASP A 248 5.83 21.77 12.68
CA ASP A 248 5.23 23.03 12.24
C ASP A 248 5.73 24.23 13.07
N TRP A 249 6.32 25.21 12.38
CA TRP A 249 6.66 26.53 12.92
C TRP A 249 6.79 27.53 11.78
N ASP A 250 6.51 28.80 12.09
CA ASP A 250 6.45 29.89 11.11
C ASP A 250 7.79 30.11 10.38
N VAL A 251 7.83 29.69 9.12
CA VAL A 251 8.96 29.89 8.20
C VAL A 251 8.47 30.27 6.81
N GLU A 252 9.19 31.17 6.13
CA GLU A 252 8.76 31.70 4.83
C GLU A 252 8.87 30.70 3.67
N TRP A 253 9.61 29.60 3.86
CA TRP A 253 9.99 28.70 2.75
C TRP A 253 9.06 27.50 2.59
N ARG A 254 8.21 27.18 3.57
CA ARG A 254 7.21 26.11 3.48
C ARG A 254 5.88 26.54 4.08
N ASP A 255 4.81 25.98 3.55
CA ASP A 255 3.42 26.21 3.95
C ASP A 255 2.71 24.92 4.43
N TYR A 256 3.48 23.87 4.72
CA TYR A 256 3.01 22.59 5.24
C TYR A 256 3.54 22.34 6.65
N HIS A 257 2.91 21.40 7.36
CA HIS A 257 3.18 21.16 8.78
C HIS A 257 4.44 20.32 8.99
N GLU A 258 4.57 19.21 8.26
CA GLU A 258 5.65 18.22 8.43
C GLU A 258 6.09 17.59 7.10
N PRO A 259 7.34 17.10 6.99
CA PRO A 259 7.79 16.41 5.79
C PRO A 259 6.99 15.14 5.51
N ARG A 260 6.65 14.88 4.25
CA ARG A 260 5.98 13.63 3.84
C ARG A 260 6.91 12.43 4.00
N TYR A 261 8.14 12.55 3.51
CA TYR A 261 9.14 11.50 3.61
C TYR A 261 10.43 12.03 4.21
N THR A 262 11.09 11.21 5.04
CA THR A 262 12.43 11.51 5.55
C THR A 262 13.36 10.34 5.28
N VAL A 263 14.51 10.59 4.66
CA VAL A 263 15.50 9.57 4.32
C VAL A 263 16.81 9.86 5.04
N PHE A 264 17.38 8.83 5.66
CA PHE A 264 18.65 8.91 6.40
C PHE A 264 19.69 7.92 5.85
N PRO A 265 20.98 8.30 5.78
CA PRO A 265 22.06 7.38 5.46
C PRO A 265 22.09 6.21 6.46
N ALA A 266 22.20 4.98 5.95
CA ALA A 266 22.30 3.79 6.79
C ALA A 266 23.70 3.59 7.42
N THR A 267 24.34 4.68 7.86
CA THR A 267 25.61 4.66 8.60
C THR A 267 25.35 4.37 10.09
N ASN A 268 26.41 4.27 10.89
CA ASN A 268 26.25 4.18 12.35
C ASN A 268 25.48 5.39 12.91
N ASN A 269 25.85 6.62 12.50
CA ASN A 269 25.21 7.82 13.01
C ASN A 269 23.79 8.00 12.45
N GLY A 270 23.59 7.73 11.16
CA GLY A 270 22.29 7.90 10.52
C GLY A 270 21.26 6.87 10.97
N ARG A 271 21.67 5.62 11.28
CA ARG A 271 20.81 4.63 11.95
C ARG A 271 20.40 5.08 13.35
N ASP A 272 21.33 5.62 14.12
CA ASP A 272 21.01 6.12 15.47
C ASP A 272 20.11 7.37 15.40
N LEU A 273 20.39 8.30 14.48
CA LEU A 273 19.60 9.53 14.33
C LEU A 273 18.18 9.24 13.85
N SER A 274 18.02 8.43 12.80
CA SER A 274 16.71 8.08 12.26
C SER A 274 15.82 7.42 13.32
N ALA A 275 16.35 6.47 14.10
CA ALA A 275 15.58 5.82 15.17
C ALA A 275 15.11 6.81 16.24
N LEU A 276 15.95 7.78 16.62
CA LEU A 276 15.59 8.79 17.62
C LEU A 276 14.58 9.79 17.07
N VAL A 277 14.78 10.29 15.85
CA VAL A 277 13.84 11.22 15.19
C VAL A 277 12.46 10.58 15.02
N GLN A 278 12.41 9.32 14.58
CA GLN A 278 11.17 8.58 14.38
C GLN A 278 10.43 8.34 15.71
N GLY A 279 11.18 8.10 16.79
CA GLY A 279 10.61 8.06 18.14
C GLY A 279 9.93 9.38 18.53
N GLU A 280 10.57 10.51 18.23
CA GLU A 280 10.13 11.88 18.56
C GLU A 280 9.01 12.44 17.65
N LEU A 281 8.85 11.91 16.43
CA LEU A 281 7.81 12.31 15.48
C LEU A 281 6.66 11.31 15.38
N ASP A 282 6.71 10.19 16.13
CA ASP A 282 5.71 9.11 16.06
C ASP A 282 5.41 8.60 14.65
N SER A 283 6.47 8.49 13.84
CA SER A 283 6.39 8.01 12.46
C SER A 283 6.98 6.61 12.30
N GLY A 284 6.71 5.99 11.15
CA GLY A 284 7.20 4.67 10.78
C GLY A 284 8.65 4.69 10.28
N LEU A 285 9.41 3.64 10.59
CA LEU A 285 10.79 3.49 10.14
C LEU A 285 11.06 2.10 9.58
N ALA A 286 11.58 2.04 8.35
CA ALA A 286 12.28 0.87 7.85
C ALA A 286 13.78 1.15 7.72
N SER A 287 14.57 0.21 8.23
CA SER A 287 16.04 0.28 8.23
C SER A 287 16.65 -0.57 7.12
N ASP A 288 17.84 -0.17 6.65
CA ASP A 288 18.66 -0.93 5.70
C ASP A 288 17.92 -1.29 4.40
N CYS A 289 17.18 -0.32 3.88
CA CYS A 289 16.46 -0.43 2.61
C CYS A 289 17.45 -0.53 1.44
N SER A 290 17.17 -1.45 0.53
CA SER A 290 17.94 -1.68 -0.71
C SER A 290 17.17 -1.25 -1.96
N GLY A 291 15.92 -0.85 -1.82
CA GLY A 291 15.08 -0.34 -2.90
C GLY A 291 13.95 0.52 -2.35
N LEU A 292 13.69 1.63 -3.02
CA LEU A 292 12.67 2.62 -2.69
C LEU A 292 11.88 2.93 -3.95
N TYR A 293 10.55 3.01 -3.83
CA TYR A 293 9.62 3.48 -4.86
C TYR A 293 8.34 3.97 -4.17
N ILE A 294 7.57 4.84 -4.85
CA ILE A 294 6.34 5.40 -4.32
C ILE A 294 5.21 4.99 -5.25
N GLU A 295 4.19 4.31 -4.71
CA GLU A 295 3.02 3.83 -5.45
C GLU A 295 1.82 3.79 -4.50
N ASP A 296 0.63 3.64 -5.08
CA ASP A 296 -0.58 3.39 -4.31
C ASP A 296 -0.65 1.91 -3.88
N ALA A 297 -1.25 1.65 -2.72
CA ALA A 297 -1.37 0.30 -2.18
C ALA A 297 -2.79 0.01 -1.70
N ASP A 298 -3.38 -1.08 -2.22
CA ASP A 298 -4.61 -1.65 -1.68
C ASP A 298 -4.31 -2.45 -0.42
N ILE A 299 -4.84 -2.00 0.71
CA ILE A 299 -4.66 -2.63 2.02
C ILE A 299 -6.02 -3.11 2.52
N SER A 300 -6.06 -4.38 2.94
CA SER A 300 -7.26 -5.07 3.46
C SER A 300 -7.20 -5.37 4.96
N ASN A 301 -6.09 -5.02 5.60
CA ASN A 301 -5.86 -5.34 7.00
C ASN A 301 -6.86 -4.54 7.87
N PRO A 302 -7.71 -5.19 8.68
CA PRO A 302 -8.75 -4.50 9.45
C PRO A 302 -8.19 -3.44 10.41
N ALA A 303 -6.96 -3.63 10.91
CA ALA A 303 -6.28 -2.65 11.75
C ALA A 303 -5.91 -1.34 11.02
N LYS A 304 -6.01 -1.32 9.68
CA LYS A 304 -5.74 -0.16 8.82
C LYS A 304 -6.99 0.34 8.12
N THR A 305 -7.90 -0.55 7.75
CA THR A 305 -9.16 -0.21 7.08
C THR A 305 -10.28 0.14 8.05
N GLY A 306 -10.20 -0.26 9.32
CA GLY A 306 -11.27 -0.09 10.31
C GLY A 306 -12.30 -1.22 10.26
N THR A 307 -12.62 -1.71 9.06
CA THR A 307 -13.64 -2.72 8.82
C THR A 307 -13.04 -4.04 8.30
N PRO A 308 -13.38 -5.21 8.91
CA PRO A 308 -12.97 -6.50 8.37
C PRO A 308 -13.53 -6.79 6.96
N GLY A 309 -12.64 -7.10 6.02
CA GLY A 309 -13.03 -7.46 4.65
C GLY A 309 -13.19 -6.27 3.69
N GLU A 310 -13.06 -5.05 4.18
CA GLU A 310 -12.94 -3.85 3.35
C GLU A 310 -11.52 -3.74 2.77
N ASN A 311 -11.42 -3.38 1.49
CA ASN A 311 -10.16 -2.99 0.86
C ASN A 311 -10.16 -1.47 0.71
N LYS A 312 -9.10 -0.82 1.16
CA LYS A 312 -8.90 0.61 0.99
C LYS A 312 -7.59 0.86 0.24
N THR A 313 -7.65 1.70 -0.79
CA THR A 313 -6.46 2.20 -1.48
C THR A 313 -5.86 3.32 -0.65
N PHE A 314 -4.59 3.16 -0.31
CA PHE A 314 -3.78 4.21 0.29
C PHE A 314 -2.87 4.77 -0.79
N GLU A 315 -3.02 6.06 -1.07
CA GLU A 315 -2.24 6.73 -2.10
C GLU A 315 -0.86 7.13 -1.58
N LYS A 316 0.11 7.26 -2.49
CA LYS A 316 1.41 7.89 -2.21
C LYS A 316 2.17 7.18 -1.07
N ILE A 317 2.24 5.85 -1.12
CA ILE A 317 2.90 5.07 -0.08
C ILE A 317 4.36 4.88 -0.44
N LEU A 318 5.27 5.03 0.55
CA LEU A 318 6.68 4.77 0.34
C LEU A 318 6.96 3.28 0.54
N HIS A 319 7.26 2.58 -0.55
CA HIS A 319 7.58 1.16 -0.55
C HIS A 319 9.08 0.94 -0.34
N MET A 320 9.42 0.29 0.77
CA MET A 320 10.79 0.11 1.22
C MET A 320 11.19 -1.36 1.20
N LYS A 321 11.88 -1.77 0.14
CA LYS A 321 12.43 -3.13 0.00
C LYS A 321 13.66 -3.28 0.88
N ARG A 322 13.70 -4.34 1.68
CA ARG A 322 14.83 -4.69 2.55
C ARG A 322 15.01 -6.20 2.67
N PRO A 323 16.22 -6.68 3.03
CA PRO A 323 16.43 -8.06 3.42
C PRO A 323 15.54 -8.44 4.62
N ASP A 324 14.99 -9.65 4.56
CA ASP A 324 14.14 -10.22 5.60
C ASP A 324 14.87 -11.35 6.35
N PHE A 325 14.60 -11.46 7.65
CA PHE A 325 15.15 -12.48 8.55
C PHE A 325 14.08 -13.47 9.06
N SER A 326 12.81 -13.30 8.65
CA SER A 326 11.66 -14.10 9.06
C SER A 326 11.38 -15.32 8.16
N GLY A 327 12.24 -15.56 7.17
CA GLY A 327 12.17 -16.74 6.27
C GLY A 327 11.95 -16.41 4.80
N PHE A 328 11.66 -15.15 4.47
CA PHE A 328 11.70 -14.62 3.10
C PHE A 328 13.07 -14.02 2.79
N GLU A 329 13.44 -13.92 1.51
CA GLU A 329 14.70 -13.26 1.11
C GLU A 329 14.60 -11.74 1.23
N TYR A 330 13.44 -11.18 0.84
CA TYR A 330 13.15 -9.75 0.89
C TYR A 330 11.73 -9.52 1.40
N SER A 331 11.55 -8.40 2.10
CA SER A 331 10.26 -7.86 2.50
C SER A 331 10.15 -6.40 2.06
N THR A 332 8.91 -5.97 1.81
CA THR A 332 8.58 -4.56 1.53
C THR A 332 7.82 -4.01 2.71
N ILE A 333 8.36 -2.96 3.33
CA ILE A 333 7.67 -2.20 4.37
C ILE A 333 6.99 -1.02 3.70
N LEU A 334 5.73 -0.78 4.07
CA LEU A 334 4.92 0.34 3.63
C LEU A 334 4.92 1.38 4.75
N CYS A 335 5.24 2.62 4.44
CA CYS A 335 5.08 3.75 5.36
C CYS A 335 4.31 4.88 4.71
#